data_AF-A0A3L7QSQ0-F1
#
_entry.id   AF-A0A3L7QSQ0-F1
#
_cell.length_a   1.000
_cell.length_b   1.000
_cell.length_c   1.000
_cell.angle_alpha   90.00
_cell.angle_beta   90.00
_cell.angle_gamma   90.00
#
_symmetry.space_group_name_H-M   'P 1'
#
loop_
_entity.id
_entity.type
_entity.pdbx_description
1 polymer ?
#
loop_
_entity_poly.entity_id
_entity_poly.type
_entity_poly.pdbx_seq_one_letter_code
_entity_poly.pdbx_strand_id
1 'polypeptide(L)'
;MRKVLLLSLGLVLFLLFWWNPSAFKSKEEELSANQKEIAWVYPASYSSAWERLVSSGKLLANHPDTFLSKVKFETGSQTFPELTASVPYFKISHPDSSLTIVVKWYKISSDMKYENWMEKLFSRTIIPSAIVGGPTTDDAMAIVQAISKILAKIKVEKPPPLILTTASSNTLAKEFNATLGPNQGEDIGLMGIYPEKTFRFGFDNRIMSDAIIRLLWSNPDLKPDSDPVHIVLWEDDSYARDFVATFWASLNKQTIADGLAAYCWASSAVLAQQNTNFAFLLAPPLQLIGKKASAFKMITPPIPQIIDSSIGVRYTANRFEKEALKFLLLDINLKPEQTQPLMVVGSQAVQARRFLRELSLSDPTLARKMVVVTGDTLSLNTVYRDREVAWPVSELPCKVVFFSHANPVSHDAGFRAINDWADTEHLAKATSTEELIFSSQILEGLLPGLFVDTSDLSTQLKKLTWDGERITVGKGVPLFDAVGNRNAGTGEFIGVLKPLLNPNDRTSAKLEIWSLLSQGINQLPLPTLRSELSFSSGSKR
;
A
#
# COMPACT_ATOMS: atom_id res chain seq x y z
N MET A 1 3.83 41.41 -43.62
CA MET A 1 2.56 40.65 -43.55
C MET A 1 2.59 39.47 -42.56
N ARG A 2 3.50 38.49 -42.63
CA ARG A 2 3.54 37.32 -41.70
C ARG A 2 3.55 37.66 -40.20
N LYS A 3 4.32 38.67 -39.77
CA LYS A 3 4.39 39.09 -38.36
C LYS A 3 3.09 39.70 -37.84
N VAL A 4 2.38 40.45 -38.69
CA VAL A 4 1.09 41.06 -38.34
C VAL A 4 0.00 39.99 -38.24
N LEU A 5 0.04 38.98 -39.12
CA LEU A 5 -0.89 37.85 -39.08
C LEU A 5 -0.73 36.98 -37.81
N LEU A 6 0.52 36.77 -37.38
CA LEU A 6 0.84 36.03 -36.15
C LEU A 6 0.42 36.79 -34.89
N LEU A 7 0.62 38.11 -34.86
CA LEU A 7 0.15 38.97 -33.78
C LEU A 7 -1.37 39.04 -33.70
N SER A 8 -2.06 39.15 -34.84
CA SER A 8 -3.53 39.13 -34.87
C SER A 8 -4.09 37.76 -34.45
N LEU A 9 -3.46 36.65 -34.86
CA LEU A 9 -3.90 35.31 -34.45
C LEU A 9 -3.67 35.08 -32.94
N GLY A 10 -2.52 35.52 -32.42
CA GLY A 10 -2.21 35.46 -30.98
C GLY A 10 -3.18 36.31 -30.14
N LEU A 11 -3.52 37.51 -30.62
CA LEU A 11 -4.48 38.39 -29.95
C LEU A 11 -5.91 37.80 -30.00
N VAL A 12 -6.32 37.21 -31.12
CA VAL A 12 -7.62 36.55 -31.26
C VAL A 12 -7.72 35.32 -30.36
N LEU A 13 -6.68 34.50 -30.28
CA LEU A 13 -6.64 33.35 -29.36
C LEU A 13 -6.65 33.79 -27.89
N PHE A 14 -5.92 34.86 -27.55
CA PHE A 14 -5.91 35.43 -26.21
C PHE A 14 -7.28 36.01 -25.83
N LEU A 15 -7.92 36.74 -26.75
CA LEU A 15 -9.27 37.29 -26.55
C LEU A 15 -10.32 36.18 -26.48
N LEU A 16 -10.21 35.11 -27.27
CA LEU A 16 -11.10 33.94 -27.17
C LEU A 16 -10.96 33.23 -25.82
N PHE A 17 -9.73 33.11 -25.31
CA PHE A 17 -9.46 32.52 -24.00
C PHE A 17 -10.00 33.38 -22.84
N TRP A 18 -9.88 34.70 -22.96
CA TRP A 18 -10.36 35.66 -21.95
C TRP A 18 -11.88 35.84 -21.97
N TRP A 19 -12.49 35.85 -23.16
CA TRP A 19 -13.91 36.14 -23.33
C TRP A 19 -14.80 34.91 -23.14
N ASN A 20 -14.26 33.70 -23.32
CA ASN A 20 -15.02 32.46 -23.17
C ASN A 20 -14.27 31.41 -22.35
N PRO A 21 -13.97 31.66 -21.05
CA PRO A 21 -13.41 30.63 -20.17
C PRO A 21 -14.36 29.43 -20.02
N SER A 22 -15.64 29.59 -20.37
CA SER A 22 -16.64 28.53 -20.50
C SER A 22 -16.49 27.65 -21.73
N ALA A 23 -15.83 28.08 -22.81
CA ALA A 23 -15.60 27.24 -23.99
C ALA A 23 -14.61 26.10 -23.72
N PHE A 24 -13.74 26.26 -22.71
CA PHE A 24 -12.84 25.22 -22.21
C PHE A 24 -13.33 24.53 -20.94
N LYS A 25 -14.45 24.99 -20.35
CA LYS A 25 -15.15 24.22 -19.33
C LYS A 25 -15.95 23.14 -20.06
N SER A 26 -15.52 21.88 -19.97
CA SER A 26 -16.41 20.78 -20.32
C SER A 26 -17.70 20.98 -19.54
N LYS A 27 -18.81 21.21 -20.24
CA LYS A 27 -20.14 21.29 -19.63
C LYS A 27 -20.36 19.93 -18.99
N GLU A 28 -20.22 19.89 -17.68
CA GLU A 28 -20.35 18.65 -16.92
C GLU A 28 -21.79 18.18 -17.10
N GLU A 29 -21.93 17.02 -17.74
CA GLU A 29 -23.25 16.48 -18.06
C GLU A 29 -23.98 16.17 -16.76
N GLU A 30 -25.14 16.81 -16.56
CA GLU A 30 -26.01 16.56 -15.42
C GLU A 30 -26.47 15.10 -15.47
N LEU A 31 -26.35 14.40 -14.33
CA LEU A 31 -26.79 13.02 -14.22
C LEU A 31 -28.30 12.92 -14.42
N SER A 32 -28.76 11.90 -15.13
CA SER A 32 -30.19 11.57 -15.18
C SER A 32 -30.65 10.92 -13.87
N ALA A 33 -31.96 10.95 -13.59
CA ALA A 33 -32.51 10.40 -12.34
C ALA A 33 -32.25 8.89 -12.14
N ASN A 34 -32.01 8.14 -13.21
CA ASN A 34 -31.64 6.72 -13.17
C ASN A 34 -30.12 6.47 -13.13
N GLN A 35 -29.32 7.52 -12.99
CA GLN A 35 -27.87 7.42 -12.88
C GLN A 35 -27.41 7.64 -11.44
N LYS A 36 -26.48 6.80 -11.00
CA LYS A 36 -25.73 7.00 -9.75
C LYS A 36 -24.27 7.27 -10.10
N GLU A 37 -23.62 8.15 -9.36
CA GLU A 37 -22.24 8.55 -9.65
C GLU A 37 -21.26 8.03 -8.60
N ILE A 38 -20.14 7.48 -9.07
CA ILE A 38 -18.93 7.30 -8.26
C ILE A 38 -17.97 8.42 -8.64
N ALA A 39 -17.67 9.30 -7.70
CA ALA A 39 -16.70 10.37 -7.87
C ALA A 39 -15.30 9.85 -7.55
N TRP A 40 -14.49 9.61 -8.57
CA TRP A 40 -13.10 9.15 -8.44
C TRP A 40 -12.15 10.34 -8.41
N VAL A 41 -11.60 10.69 -7.25
CA VAL A 41 -10.89 11.94 -7.00
C VAL A 41 -9.39 11.67 -6.83
N TYR A 42 -8.63 11.90 -7.89
CA TYR A 42 -7.21 11.53 -7.99
C TYR A 42 -6.39 12.63 -8.67
N PRO A 43 -5.10 12.78 -8.36
CA PRO A 43 -4.23 13.73 -9.07
C PRO A 43 -4.15 13.43 -10.57
N ALA A 44 -4.03 14.47 -11.39
CA ALA A 44 -3.98 14.35 -12.85
C ALA A 44 -2.83 13.45 -13.36
N SER A 45 -1.77 13.26 -12.55
CA SER A 45 -0.64 12.37 -12.84
C SER A 45 -0.97 10.88 -12.73
N TYR A 46 -2.13 10.49 -12.22
CA TYR A 46 -2.54 9.09 -12.00
C TYR A 46 -3.31 8.50 -13.20
N SER A 47 -2.88 8.78 -14.43
CA SER A 47 -3.55 8.25 -15.63
C SER A 47 -3.48 6.72 -15.73
N SER A 48 -2.37 6.11 -15.30
CA SER A 48 -2.22 4.66 -15.24
C SER A 48 -3.24 4.01 -14.30
N ALA A 49 -3.48 4.60 -13.12
CA ALA A 49 -4.48 4.09 -12.18
C ALA A 49 -5.89 4.13 -12.78
N TRP A 50 -6.22 5.17 -13.56
CA TRP A 50 -7.49 5.24 -14.31
C TRP A 50 -7.59 4.14 -15.38
N GLU A 51 -6.53 3.89 -16.14
CA GLU A 51 -6.48 2.79 -17.11
C GLU A 51 -6.66 1.42 -16.45
N ARG A 52 -6.06 1.20 -15.26
CA ARG A 52 -6.23 -0.03 -14.48
C ARG A 52 -7.65 -0.18 -13.96
N LEU A 53 -8.27 0.89 -13.49
CA LEU A 53 -9.68 0.89 -13.08
C LEU A 53 -10.59 0.50 -14.24
N VAL A 54 -10.44 1.14 -15.41
CA VAL A 54 -11.24 0.79 -16.60
C VAL A 54 -10.99 -0.66 -17.02
N SER A 55 -9.74 -1.12 -16.96
CA SER A 55 -9.36 -2.49 -17.29
C SER A 55 -9.92 -3.53 -16.32
N SER A 56 -10.22 -3.16 -15.07
CA SER A 56 -10.76 -4.07 -14.05
C SER A 56 -12.12 -4.65 -14.44
N GLY A 57 -12.87 -3.99 -15.34
CA GLY A 57 -14.10 -4.53 -15.91
C GLY A 57 -13.93 -5.89 -16.61
N LYS A 58 -12.73 -6.18 -17.14
CA LYS A 58 -12.42 -7.51 -17.70
C LYS A 58 -12.35 -8.61 -16.63
N LEU A 59 -11.93 -8.28 -15.42
CA LEU A 59 -11.93 -9.23 -14.31
C LEU A 59 -13.34 -9.46 -13.78
N LEU A 60 -14.13 -8.38 -13.69
CA LEU A 60 -15.53 -8.48 -13.27
C LEU A 60 -16.39 -9.29 -14.24
N ALA A 61 -16.14 -9.19 -15.55
CA ALA A 61 -16.87 -9.99 -16.56
C ALA A 61 -16.69 -11.51 -16.38
N ASN A 62 -15.55 -11.94 -15.81
CA ASN A 62 -15.26 -13.35 -15.52
C ASN A 62 -15.49 -13.71 -14.04
N HIS A 63 -16.19 -12.85 -13.28
CA HIS A 63 -16.37 -13.04 -11.86
C HIS A 63 -17.30 -14.24 -11.56
N PRO A 64 -17.02 -15.07 -10.54
CA PRO A 64 -17.86 -16.24 -10.23
C PRO A 64 -19.26 -15.87 -9.71
N ASP A 65 -19.40 -14.69 -9.10
CA ASP A 65 -20.70 -14.16 -8.71
C ASP A 65 -21.57 -13.85 -9.94
N THR A 66 -22.80 -14.36 -9.94
CA THR A 66 -23.74 -14.28 -11.06
C THR A 66 -24.25 -12.87 -11.34
N PHE A 67 -24.22 -11.98 -10.35
CA PHE A 67 -24.58 -10.58 -10.52
C PHE A 67 -23.40 -9.81 -11.13
N LEU A 68 -22.21 -9.94 -10.53
CA LEU A 68 -21.01 -9.21 -11.00
C LEU A 68 -20.57 -9.61 -12.41
N SER A 69 -20.66 -10.89 -12.79
CA SER A 69 -20.33 -11.37 -14.15
C SER A 69 -21.20 -10.78 -15.26
N LYS A 70 -22.41 -10.32 -14.94
CA LYS A 70 -23.33 -9.72 -15.91
C LYS A 70 -23.15 -8.22 -16.08
N VAL A 71 -22.33 -7.59 -15.24
CA VAL A 71 -22.04 -6.16 -15.31
C VAL A 71 -21.31 -5.83 -16.61
N LYS A 72 -21.74 -4.77 -17.30
CA LYS A 72 -21.16 -4.32 -18.56
C LYS A 72 -20.51 -2.96 -18.39
N PHE A 73 -19.28 -2.84 -18.87
CA PHE A 73 -18.52 -1.60 -18.91
C PHE A 73 -18.69 -0.97 -20.28
N GLU A 74 -19.27 0.23 -20.32
CA GLU A 74 -19.48 1.02 -21.52
C GLU A 74 -18.41 2.10 -21.58
N THR A 75 -17.40 1.87 -22.44
CA THR A 75 -16.28 2.77 -22.68
C THR A 75 -16.41 3.43 -24.05
N GLY A 76 -15.82 4.63 -24.20
CA GLY A 76 -15.82 5.38 -25.45
C GLY A 76 -14.76 6.48 -25.45
N SER A 77 -14.85 7.43 -26.38
CA SER A 77 -13.92 8.56 -26.46
C SER A 77 -13.91 9.41 -25.17
N GLN A 78 -15.03 9.45 -24.45
CA GLN A 78 -15.15 10.11 -23.15
C GLN A 78 -14.36 9.44 -22.02
N THR A 79 -13.99 8.15 -22.16
CA THR A 79 -13.21 7.41 -21.15
C THR A 79 -11.74 7.81 -21.19
N PHE A 80 -11.24 8.16 -22.38
CA PHE A 80 -9.90 8.68 -22.63
C PHE A 80 -9.99 9.91 -23.54
N PRO A 81 -10.44 11.06 -23.01
CA PRO A 81 -10.70 12.26 -23.80
C PRO A 81 -9.40 12.84 -24.34
N GLU A 82 -9.47 13.40 -25.55
CA GLU A 82 -8.33 14.08 -26.20
C GLU A 82 -7.86 15.30 -25.39
N LEU A 83 -8.81 16.03 -24.79
CA LEU A 83 -8.51 17.18 -23.94
C LEU A 83 -8.25 16.71 -22.50
N THR A 84 -7.04 16.96 -22.02
CA THR A 84 -6.61 16.60 -20.65
C THR A 84 -7.43 17.26 -19.55
N ALA A 85 -8.03 18.44 -19.83
CA ALA A 85 -8.87 19.18 -18.90
C ALA A 85 -10.30 18.61 -18.73
N SER A 86 -10.76 17.74 -19.64
CA SER A 86 -12.06 17.09 -19.52
C SER A 86 -12.07 16.07 -18.37
N VAL A 87 -13.22 15.94 -17.71
CA VAL A 87 -13.51 14.90 -16.72
C VAL A 87 -13.82 13.60 -17.47
N PRO A 88 -12.91 12.61 -17.50
CA PRO A 88 -13.17 11.37 -18.20
C PRO A 88 -14.13 10.51 -17.38
N TYR A 89 -14.90 9.69 -18.09
CA TYR A 89 -15.86 8.80 -17.45
C TYR A 89 -16.12 7.53 -18.24
N PHE A 90 -16.66 6.53 -17.56
CA PHE A 90 -17.25 5.35 -18.19
C PHE A 90 -18.54 4.99 -17.44
N LYS A 91 -19.39 4.22 -18.11
CA LYS A 91 -20.67 3.77 -17.53
C LYS A 91 -20.60 2.29 -17.24
N ILE A 92 -21.34 1.88 -16.21
CA ILE A 92 -21.48 0.50 -15.78
C ILE A 92 -22.98 0.22 -15.74
N SER A 93 -23.43 -0.77 -16.51
CA SER A 93 -24.82 -1.20 -16.60
C SER A 93 -24.97 -2.67 -16.17
N HIS A 94 -26.16 -3.03 -15.71
CA HIS A 94 -26.52 -4.41 -15.39
C HIS A 94 -27.81 -4.76 -16.12
N PRO A 95 -27.92 -5.92 -16.80
CA PRO A 95 -29.08 -6.25 -17.64
C PRO A 95 -30.41 -6.30 -16.86
N ASP A 96 -30.34 -6.68 -15.58
CA ASP A 96 -31.52 -6.80 -14.72
C ASP A 96 -31.83 -5.50 -13.93
N SER A 97 -31.23 -4.35 -14.28
CA SER A 97 -31.45 -3.06 -13.62
C SER A 97 -31.64 -1.92 -14.61
N SER A 98 -32.54 -0.98 -14.28
CA SER A 98 -32.68 0.29 -15.02
C SER A 98 -31.68 1.36 -14.57
N LEU A 99 -30.93 1.10 -13.49
CA LEU A 99 -29.90 1.99 -12.99
C LEU A 99 -28.63 1.88 -13.84
N THR A 100 -27.94 3.00 -14.01
CA THR A 100 -26.61 3.05 -14.61
C THR A 100 -25.66 3.72 -13.65
N ILE A 101 -24.51 3.09 -13.38
CA ILE A 101 -23.48 3.70 -12.54
C ILE A 101 -22.49 4.44 -13.45
N VAL A 102 -22.26 5.71 -13.18
CA VAL A 102 -21.31 6.55 -13.92
C VAL A 102 -20.09 6.77 -13.04
N VAL A 103 -18.91 6.35 -13.50
CA VAL A 103 -17.66 6.57 -12.79
C VAL A 103 -16.94 7.74 -13.46
N LYS A 104 -16.70 8.83 -12.73
CA LYS A 104 -16.07 10.05 -13.24
C LYS A 104 -14.75 10.33 -12.52
N TRP A 105 -13.69 10.65 -13.27
CA TRP A 105 -12.40 11.02 -12.69
C TRP A 105 -12.25 12.54 -12.54
N TYR A 106 -12.35 12.99 -11.30
CA TYR A 106 -12.10 14.37 -10.89
C TYR A 106 -10.61 14.58 -10.64
N LYS A 107 -9.94 15.16 -11.63
CA LYS A 107 -8.49 15.39 -11.64
C LYS A 107 -8.10 16.54 -10.72
N ILE A 108 -7.14 16.28 -9.82
CA ILE A 108 -6.50 17.34 -9.01
C ILE A 108 -5.36 17.96 -9.79
N SER A 109 -5.33 19.29 -9.84
CA SER A 109 -4.34 20.08 -10.57
C SER A 109 -3.90 21.33 -9.76
N SER A 110 -3.12 22.22 -10.37
CA SER A 110 -2.83 23.54 -9.79
C SER A 110 -4.11 24.35 -9.56
N ASP A 111 -5.07 24.24 -10.47
CA ASP A 111 -6.24 25.11 -10.55
C ASP A 111 -7.48 24.51 -9.88
N MET A 112 -7.56 23.17 -9.85
CA MET A 112 -8.66 22.42 -9.23
C MET A 112 -8.11 21.58 -8.06
N LYS A 113 -8.31 22.07 -6.83
CA LYS A 113 -7.94 21.37 -5.59
C LYS A 113 -9.07 20.49 -5.06
N TYR A 114 -8.76 19.71 -4.02
CA TYR A 114 -9.72 18.86 -3.34
C TYR A 114 -10.93 19.65 -2.81
N GLU A 115 -10.70 20.79 -2.14
CA GLU A 115 -11.80 21.63 -1.68
C GLU A 115 -12.71 22.07 -2.83
N ASN A 116 -12.13 22.55 -3.93
CA ASN A 116 -12.89 23.04 -5.09
C ASN A 116 -13.78 21.95 -5.70
N TRP A 117 -13.28 20.70 -5.78
CA TRP A 117 -14.10 19.59 -6.29
C TRP A 117 -15.18 19.18 -5.30
N MET A 118 -14.86 19.07 -4.01
CA MET A 118 -15.85 18.70 -3.01
C MET A 118 -16.98 19.75 -2.95
N GLU A 119 -16.65 21.04 -2.93
CA GLU A 119 -17.66 22.10 -2.96
C GLU A 119 -18.57 21.99 -4.19
N LYS A 120 -18.00 21.76 -5.38
CA LYS A 120 -18.76 21.58 -6.62
C LYS A 120 -19.62 20.31 -6.64
N LEU A 121 -19.17 19.22 -6.04
CA LEU A 121 -19.90 17.95 -6.01
C LEU A 121 -21.10 18.03 -5.06
N PHE A 122 -20.90 18.64 -3.89
CA PHE A 122 -21.92 18.78 -2.86
C PHE A 122 -22.92 19.92 -3.15
N SER A 123 -22.62 20.84 -4.07
CA SER A 123 -23.55 21.89 -4.50
C SER A 123 -24.55 21.45 -5.59
N ARG A 124 -24.46 20.20 -6.08
CA ARG A 124 -25.32 19.68 -7.15
C ARG A 124 -26.67 19.23 -6.62
N THR A 125 -27.66 19.22 -7.50
CA THR A 125 -28.97 18.59 -7.23
C THR A 125 -28.82 17.09 -6.95
N ILE A 126 -27.98 16.41 -7.73
CA ILE A 126 -27.64 15.00 -7.53
C ILE A 126 -26.18 14.93 -7.09
N ILE A 127 -25.97 14.61 -5.82
CA ILE A 127 -24.64 14.37 -5.25
C ILE A 127 -24.15 12.95 -5.61
N PRO A 128 -22.84 12.69 -5.62
CA PRO A 128 -22.31 11.35 -5.84
C PRO A 128 -22.85 10.34 -4.82
N SER A 129 -23.00 9.08 -5.23
CA SER A 129 -23.38 7.97 -4.34
C SER A 129 -22.20 7.42 -3.55
N ALA A 130 -20.97 7.63 -4.04
CA ALA A 130 -19.72 7.32 -3.35
C ALA A 130 -18.61 8.26 -3.83
N ILE A 131 -17.65 8.54 -2.95
CA ILE A 131 -16.42 9.26 -3.30
C ILE A 131 -15.26 8.28 -3.11
N VAL A 132 -14.44 8.07 -4.13
CA VAL A 132 -13.26 7.18 -4.07
C VAL A 132 -12.01 8.04 -4.27
N GLY A 133 -11.02 7.88 -3.39
CA GLY A 133 -9.84 8.74 -3.41
C GLY A 133 -8.77 8.31 -2.42
N GLY A 134 -7.93 9.27 -2.03
CA GLY A 134 -6.85 9.06 -1.06
C GLY A 134 -5.80 8.05 -1.52
N PRO A 135 -5.16 8.25 -2.69
CA PRO A 135 -4.01 7.41 -3.09
C PRO A 135 -2.81 7.62 -2.16
N THR A 136 -2.74 8.76 -1.48
CA THR A 136 -1.80 9.03 -0.40
C THR A 136 -2.54 9.50 0.86
N THR A 137 -1.89 9.42 2.02
CA THR A 137 -2.45 9.93 3.28
C THR A 137 -2.76 11.42 3.22
N ASP A 138 -1.87 12.22 2.63
CA ASP A 138 -2.06 13.67 2.49
C ASP A 138 -3.29 13.99 1.61
N ASP A 139 -3.47 13.25 0.52
CA ASP A 139 -4.64 13.37 -0.34
C ASP A 139 -5.93 12.97 0.38
N ALA A 140 -5.89 11.86 1.14
CA ALA A 140 -7.03 11.40 1.92
C ALA A 140 -7.46 12.45 2.95
N MET A 141 -6.50 13.06 3.65
CA MET A 141 -6.77 14.13 4.59
C MET A 141 -7.41 15.35 3.93
N ALA A 142 -6.87 15.79 2.80
CA ALA A 142 -7.39 16.95 2.09
C ALA A 142 -8.87 16.74 1.69
N ILE A 143 -9.21 15.53 1.20
CA ILE A 143 -10.60 15.15 0.89
C ILE A 143 -11.47 15.17 2.15
N VAL A 144 -11.04 14.49 3.22
CA VAL A 144 -11.83 14.35 4.44
C VAL A 144 -12.08 15.70 5.13
N GLN A 145 -11.05 16.56 5.20
CA GLN A 145 -11.18 17.91 5.73
C GLN A 145 -12.09 18.78 4.87
N ALA A 146 -12.03 18.66 3.54
CA ALA A 146 -12.93 19.36 2.63
C ALA A 146 -14.39 18.94 2.86
N ILE A 147 -14.67 17.63 2.93
CA ILE A 147 -16.01 17.09 3.22
C ILE A 147 -16.51 17.59 4.58
N SER A 148 -15.69 17.50 5.63
CA SER A 148 -16.05 17.95 6.98
C SER A 148 -16.42 19.43 7.02
N LYS A 149 -15.63 20.30 6.37
CA LYS A 149 -15.92 21.74 6.24
C LYS A 149 -17.23 22.02 5.51
N ILE A 150 -17.59 21.21 4.51
CA ILE A 150 -18.83 21.36 3.75
C ILE A 150 -20.02 20.90 4.59
N LEU A 151 -19.96 19.73 5.20
CA LEU A 151 -21.04 19.17 6.02
C LEU A 151 -21.31 20.00 7.29
N ALA A 152 -20.35 20.79 7.75
CA ALA A 152 -20.58 21.79 8.80
C ALA A 152 -21.48 22.96 8.35
N LYS A 153 -21.60 23.21 7.04
CA LYS A 153 -22.36 24.32 6.45
C LYS A 153 -23.68 23.89 5.83
N ILE A 154 -23.75 22.68 5.28
CA ILE A 154 -24.93 22.16 4.58
C ILE A 154 -25.44 20.88 5.25
N LYS A 155 -26.76 20.78 5.39
CA LYS A 155 -27.39 19.53 5.86
C LYS A 155 -27.63 18.63 4.66
N VAL A 156 -26.82 17.58 4.55
CA VAL A 156 -27.01 16.51 3.57
C VAL A 156 -27.69 15.35 4.28
N GLU A 157 -28.88 14.96 3.85
CA GLU A 157 -29.64 13.88 4.48
C GLU A 157 -28.90 12.53 4.41
N LYS A 158 -28.26 12.26 3.26
CA LYS A 158 -27.55 11.01 2.97
C LYS A 158 -26.18 11.33 2.37
N PRO A 159 -25.18 11.65 3.21
CA PRO A 159 -23.88 12.01 2.68
C PRO A 159 -23.15 10.74 2.19
N PRO A 160 -22.43 10.82 1.05
CA PRO A 160 -21.82 9.65 0.42
C PRO A 160 -20.66 9.10 1.27
N PRO A 161 -20.49 7.77 1.33
CA PRO A 161 -19.29 7.21 1.93
C PRO A 161 -18.04 7.63 1.15
N LEU A 162 -16.97 7.87 1.88
CA LEU A 162 -15.62 8.04 1.36
C LEU A 162 -14.88 6.71 1.38
N ILE A 163 -14.41 6.30 0.21
CA ILE A 163 -13.63 5.09 0.01
C ILE A 163 -12.17 5.48 -0.18
N LEU A 164 -11.35 5.16 0.82
CA LEU A 164 -9.91 5.35 0.78
C LEU A 164 -9.25 4.16 0.11
N THR A 165 -8.38 4.47 -0.84
CA THR A 165 -7.67 3.47 -1.64
C THR A 165 -6.38 3.03 -0.95
N THR A 166 -5.25 3.69 -1.17
CA THR A 166 -3.93 3.26 -0.66
C THR A 166 -3.38 4.12 0.47
N ALA A 167 -4.13 5.11 0.98
CA ALA A 167 -3.75 5.85 2.18
C ALA A 167 -3.59 4.92 3.40
N SER A 168 -2.35 4.67 3.79
CA SER A 168 -1.98 3.65 4.79
C SER A 168 -1.73 4.21 6.19
N SER A 169 -1.40 5.50 6.33
CA SER A 169 -1.15 6.08 7.65
C SER A 169 -2.45 6.35 8.43
N ASN A 170 -2.43 6.00 9.71
CA ASN A 170 -3.56 6.25 10.63
C ASN A 170 -3.37 7.53 11.44
N THR A 171 -2.12 7.90 11.73
CA THR A 171 -1.80 9.02 12.61
C THR A 171 -1.13 10.15 11.85
N LEU A 172 -1.44 11.35 12.32
CA LEU A 172 -0.86 12.59 11.82
C LEU A 172 0.43 12.98 12.53
N ALA A 173 0.99 12.08 13.36
CA ALA A 173 2.03 12.37 14.33
C ALA A 173 3.06 13.32 13.73
N LYS A 174 2.94 14.61 14.09
CA LYS A 174 3.82 15.66 13.57
C LYS A 174 5.24 15.47 14.10
N GLU A 175 5.39 14.72 15.18
CA GLU A 175 6.64 14.46 15.89
C GLU A 175 6.77 12.96 16.17
N PHE A 176 7.85 12.36 15.66
CA PHE A 176 8.29 11.02 16.05
C PHE A 176 9.23 11.17 17.26
N ASN A 177 8.82 10.70 18.45
CA ASN A 177 9.71 10.69 19.60
C ASN A 177 10.54 9.39 19.62
N ALA A 178 11.81 9.48 19.20
CA ALA A 178 12.74 8.36 19.11
C ALA A 178 12.96 7.60 20.44
N THR A 179 12.61 8.20 21.58
CA THR A 179 12.84 7.64 22.92
C THR A 179 11.61 6.94 23.50
N LEU A 180 10.40 7.30 23.05
CA LEU A 180 9.13 6.88 23.64
C LEU A 180 8.19 6.15 22.66
N GLY A 181 8.55 6.07 21.38
CA GLY A 181 7.61 5.62 20.35
C GLY A 181 6.55 6.69 20.03
N PRO A 182 5.53 6.38 19.20
CA PRO A 182 4.51 7.35 18.84
C PRO A 182 3.77 7.88 20.08
N ASN A 183 3.57 9.20 20.15
CA ASN A 183 2.79 9.84 21.21
C ASN A 183 1.38 9.21 21.26
N GLN A 184 0.99 8.67 22.42
CA GLN A 184 -0.36 8.17 22.70
C GLN A 184 -1.40 9.29 22.89
N GLY A 185 -1.22 10.42 22.21
CA GLY A 185 -2.16 11.55 22.27
C GLY A 185 -3.43 11.27 21.48
N GLU A 186 -4.52 11.98 21.84
CA GLU A 186 -5.82 12.01 21.16
C GLU A 186 -5.74 12.65 19.75
N ASP A 187 -4.82 12.19 18.90
CA ASP A 187 -4.82 12.58 17.49
C ASP A 187 -6.06 11.95 16.83
N ILE A 188 -6.95 12.80 16.32
CA ILE A 188 -8.11 12.35 15.54
C ILE A 188 -7.57 11.66 14.28
N GLY A 189 -7.53 10.33 14.31
CA GLY A 189 -7.07 9.53 13.17
C GLY A 189 -7.92 9.77 11.93
N LEU A 190 -7.38 9.44 10.76
CA LEU A 190 -8.00 9.70 9.45
C LEU A 190 -9.49 9.27 9.38
N MET A 191 -9.82 8.14 10.01
CA MET A 191 -11.18 7.58 10.05
C MET A 191 -12.14 8.33 10.98
N GLY A 192 -11.61 9.04 11.98
CA GLY A 192 -12.39 9.75 12.99
C GLY A 192 -12.94 11.10 12.53
N ILE A 193 -12.43 11.67 11.43
CA ILE A 193 -12.87 12.99 10.94
C ILE A 193 -14.20 12.88 10.16
N TYR A 194 -14.43 11.75 9.46
CA TYR A 194 -15.69 11.46 8.80
C TYR A 194 -16.20 10.06 9.21
N PRO A 195 -16.65 9.93 10.47
CA PRO A 195 -16.91 8.65 11.12
C PRO A 195 -18.12 7.94 10.50
N GLU A 196 -18.12 6.60 10.55
CA GLU A 196 -19.17 5.72 10.02
C GLU A 196 -19.39 5.80 8.49
N LYS A 197 -18.67 6.70 7.81
CA LYS A 197 -18.77 6.98 6.38
C LYS A 197 -17.44 6.86 5.66
N THR A 198 -16.34 6.67 6.37
CA THR A 198 -15.02 6.43 5.76
C THR A 198 -14.71 4.94 5.80
N PHE A 199 -14.34 4.37 4.65
CA PHE A 199 -13.97 2.96 4.51
C PHE A 199 -12.64 2.87 3.78
N ARG A 200 -11.66 2.16 4.33
CA ARG A 200 -10.34 1.99 3.73
C ARG A 200 -10.20 0.60 3.14
N PHE A 201 -10.10 0.52 1.81
CA PHE A 201 -9.85 -0.74 1.11
C PHE A 201 -8.38 -1.14 1.15
N GLY A 202 -7.45 -0.19 1.23
CA GLY A 202 -6.04 -0.49 1.51
C GLY A 202 -5.82 -0.91 2.95
N PHE A 203 -4.69 -1.56 3.20
CA PHE A 203 -4.26 -1.88 4.55
C PHE A 203 -3.57 -0.69 5.21
N ASP A 204 -3.82 -0.49 6.50
CA ASP A 204 -3.07 0.48 7.28
C ASP A 204 -1.66 -0.01 7.62
N ASN A 205 -0.77 0.91 8.00
CA ASN A 205 0.62 0.57 8.33
C ASN A 205 0.75 -0.40 9.51
N ARG A 206 -0.24 -0.43 10.42
CA ARG A 206 -0.27 -1.38 11.54
C ARG A 206 -0.48 -2.81 11.04
N ILE A 207 -1.48 -3.05 10.19
CA ILE A 207 -1.75 -4.38 9.63
C ILE A 207 -0.60 -4.82 8.73
N MET A 208 -0.07 -3.90 7.93
CA MET A 208 1.13 -4.13 7.12
C MET A 208 2.31 -4.59 7.98
N SER A 209 2.61 -3.87 9.06
CA SER A 209 3.69 -4.19 9.99
C SER A 209 3.49 -5.53 10.69
N ASP A 210 2.28 -5.78 11.21
CA ASP A 210 1.92 -7.06 11.84
C ASP A 210 2.07 -8.22 10.84
N ALA A 211 1.70 -8.03 9.57
CA ALA A 211 1.83 -9.03 8.52
C ALA A 211 3.30 -9.35 8.20
N ILE A 212 4.13 -8.31 8.01
CA ILE A 212 5.56 -8.46 7.74
C ILE A 212 6.26 -9.15 8.91
N ILE A 213 6.07 -8.68 10.14
CA ILE A 213 6.71 -9.25 11.33
C ILE A 213 6.32 -10.71 11.51
N ARG A 214 5.06 -11.06 11.25
CA ARG A 214 4.61 -12.45 11.29
C ARG A 214 5.35 -13.32 10.27
N LEU A 215 5.56 -12.83 9.05
CA LEU A 215 6.37 -13.55 8.05
C LEU A 215 7.82 -13.69 8.51
N LEU A 216 8.46 -12.60 8.97
CA LEU A 216 9.84 -12.61 9.47
C LEU A 216 10.02 -13.64 10.59
N TRP A 217 9.10 -13.68 11.58
CA TRP A 217 9.18 -14.60 12.71
C TRP A 217 8.89 -16.05 12.33
N SER A 218 8.10 -16.28 11.29
CA SER A 218 7.83 -17.62 10.76
C SER A 218 8.96 -18.19 9.90
N ASN A 219 9.91 -17.34 9.46
CA ASN A 219 10.95 -17.72 8.52
C ASN A 219 12.36 -17.46 9.09
N PRO A 220 13.10 -18.51 9.52
CA PRO A 220 14.44 -18.36 10.09
C PRO A 220 15.44 -17.63 9.18
N ASP A 221 15.27 -17.73 7.85
CA ASP A 221 16.13 -17.04 6.89
C ASP A 221 15.90 -15.52 6.84
N LEU A 222 14.86 -15.02 7.50
CA LEU A 222 14.50 -13.60 7.55
C LEU A 222 14.50 -13.03 8.98
N LYS A 223 14.32 -13.88 10.00
CA LYS A 223 14.27 -13.45 11.41
C LYS A 223 15.61 -12.84 11.85
N PRO A 224 15.65 -11.65 12.50
CA PRO A 224 16.89 -11.13 13.06
C PRO A 224 17.48 -12.09 14.10
N ASP A 225 18.81 -12.20 14.14
CA ASP A 225 19.51 -13.12 15.05
C ASP A 225 19.89 -12.48 16.40
N SER A 226 20.12 -11.16 16.42
CA SER A 226 20.37 -10.39 17.65
C SER A 226 19.86 -8.95 17.55
N ASP A 227 19.80 -8.26 18.70
CA ASP A 227 19.57 -6.82 18.78
C ASP A 227 20.81 -6.04 18.26
N PRO A 228 20.65 -4.79 17.80
CA PRO A 228 19.40 -4.05 17.60
C PRO A 228 18.80 -4.28 16.19
N VAL A 229 17.55 -3.84 16.00
CA VAL A 229 17.02 -3.56 14.66
C VAL A 229 17.52 -2.20 14.22
N HIS A 230 17.89 -2.06 12.95
CA HIS A 230 18.34 -0.79 12.39
C HIS A 230 17.18 -0.07 11.73
N ILE A 231 17.02 1.23 11.99
CA ILE A 231 15.93 2.03 11.41
C ILE A 231 16.53 3.16 10.59
N VAL A 232 16.01 3.35 9.38
CA VAL A 232 16.32 4.50 8.52
C VAL A 232 15.02 5.21 8.18
N LEU A 233 14.97 6.51 8.49
CA LEU A 233 13.74 7.30 8.43
C LEU A 233 13.98 8.64 7.73
N TRP A 234 13.11 8.97 6.78
CA TRP A 234 13.05 10.30 6.17
C TRP A 234 12.06 11.16 6.94
N GLU A 235 12.52 12.31 7.45
CA GLU A 235 11.70 13.16 8.31
C GLU A 235 10.59 13.89 7.52
N ASP A 236 10.84 14.18 6.24
CA ASP A 236 9.95 14.89 5.33
C ASP A 236 8.83 14.02 4.73
N ASP A 237 8.71 12.74 5.14
CA ASP A 237 7.71 11.79 4.64
C ASP A 237 6.77 11.33 5.78
N SER A 238 5.51 11.77 5.75
CA SER A 238 4.48 11.43 6.75
C SER A 238 4.18 9.93 6.79
N TYR A 239 4.23 9.25 5.63
CA TYR A 239 4.06 7.81 5.54
C TYR A 239 5.23 7.09 6.21
N ALA A 240 6.47 7.53 5.96
CA ALA A 240 7.66 6.91 6.53
C ALA A 240 7.64 6.89 8.06
N ARG A 241 7.24 8.02 8.67
CA ARG A 241 7.16 8.16 10.14
C ARG A 241 6.13 7.22 10.76
N ASP A 242 4.92 7.17 10.21
CA ASP A 242 3.85 6.29 10.70
C ASP A 242 4.20 4.81 10.46
N PHE A 243 4.80 4.46 9.32
CA PHE A 243 5.26 3.09 9.06
C PHE A 243 6.32 2.63 10.06
N VAL A 244 7.37 3.43 10.29
CA VAL A 244 8.41 3.09 11.27
C VAL A 244 7.84 2.97 12.68
N ALA A 245 6.95 3.88 13.07
CA ALA A 245 6.32 3.86 14.39
C ALA A 245 5.42 2.63 14.60
N THR A 246 4.61 2.28 13.60
CA THR A 246 3.74 1.10 13.65
C THR A 246 4.56 -0.19 13.60
N PHE A 247 5.61 -0.24 12.78
CA PHE A 247 6.55 -1.37 12.73
C PHE A 247 7.21 -1.60 14.09
N TRP A 248 7.68 -0.53 14.72
CA TRP A 248 8.24 -0.57 16.06
C TRP A 248 7.25 -1.13 17.09
N ALA A 249 6.01 -0.63 17.09
CA ALA A 249 4.96 -1.08 18.00
C ALA A 249 4.62 -2.58 17.80
N SER A 250 4.49 -3.01 16.55
CA SER A 250 4.26 -4.40 16.17
C SER A 250 5.41 -5.32 16.58
N LEU A 251 6.65 -4.85 16.43
CA LEU A 251 7.85 -5.61 16.78
C LEU A 251 7.93 -5.81 18.30
N ASN A 252 7.65 -4.76 19.08
CA ASN A 252 7.61 -4.83 20.54
C ASN A 252 6.50 -5.77 21.03
N LYS A 253 5.32 -5.74 20.39
CA LYS A 253 4.24 -6.69 20.68
C LYS A 253 4.68 -8.14 20.44
N GLN A 254 5.40 -8.41 19.36
CA GLN A 254 5.91 -9.74 19.06
C GLN A 254 6.99 -10.21 20.05
N THR A 255 7.91 -9.35 20.46
CA THR A 255 8.95 -9.71 21.44
C THR A 255 8.36 -9.99 22.83
N ILE A 256 7.36 -9.21 23.26
CA ILE A 256 6.61 -9.48 24.49
C ILE A 256 5.91 -10.84 24.40
N ALA A 257 5.28 -11.15 23.26
CA ALA A 257 4.63 -12.44 23.04
C ALA A 257 5.63 -13.61 23.08
N ASP A 258 6.80 -13.50 22.45
CA ASP A 258 7.88 -14.49 22.52
C ASP A 258 8.37 -14.69 23.96
N GLY A 259 8.55 -13.59 24.71
CA GLY A 259 8.95 -13.63 26.11
C GLY A 259 7.94 -14.33 27.02
N LEU A 260 6.65 -14.02 26.84
CA LEU A 260 5.55 -14.70 27.55
C LEU A 260 5.46 -16.17 27.19
N ALA A 261 5.58 -16.52 25.90
CA ALA A 261 5.58 -17.92 25.46
C ALA A 261 6.74 -18.71 26.06
N ALA A 262 7.94 -18.12 26.09
CA ALA A 262 9.11 -18.74 26.71
C ALA A 262 8.95 -18.91 28.22
N TYR A 263 8.37 -17.92 28.91
CA TYR A 263 8.03 -18.02 30.32
C TYR A 263 7.00 -19.14 30.60
N CYS A 264 5.93 -19.21 29.81
CA CYS A 264 4.91 -20.25 29.90
C CYS A 264 5.48 -21.65 29.64
N TRP A 265 6.36 -21.80 28.65
CA TRP A 265 7.05 -23.06 28.39
C TRP A 265 7.97 -23.45 29.55
N ALA A 266 8.78 -22.51 30.05
CA ALA A 266 9.70 -22.75 31.16
C ALA A 266 8.93 -23.12 32.44
N SER A 267 7.86 -22.40 32.77
CA SER A 267 7.01 -22.72 33.91
C SER A 267 6.31 -24.07 33.75
N SER A 268 5.82 -24.39 32.55
CA SER A 268 5.20 -25.70 32.27
C SER A 268 6.21 -26.85 32.33
N ALA A 269 7.44 -26.65 31.86
CA ALA A 269 8.52 -27.64 31.95
C ALA A 269 8.96 -27.86 33.40
N VAL A 270 9.05 -26.79 34.20
CA VAL A 270 9.31 -26.85 35.64
C VAL A 270 8.17 -27.56 36.37
N LEU A 271 6.91 -27.23 36.06
CA LEU A 271 5.74 -27.88 36.66
C LEU A 271 5.61 -29.36 36.25
N ALA A 272 5.96 -29.72 35.01
CA ALA A 272 6.01 -31.11 34.56
C ALA A 272 7.13 -31.92 35.24
N GLN A 273 8.16 -31.25 35.79
CA GLN A 273 9.22 -31.86 36.59
C GLN A 273 8.93 -31.88 38.10
N GLN A 274 7.82 -31.28 38.57
CA GLN A 274 7.42 -31.26 39.99
C GLN A 274 6.77 -32.56 40.46
N ASN A 275 7.48 -33.68 40.29
CA ASN A 275 7.38 -34.81 41.21
C ASN A 275 8.49 -34.82 42.27
N THR A 276 9.24 -33.73 42.42
CA THR A 276 10.17 -33.53 43.55
C THR A 276 10.16 -32.07 43.99
N ASN A 277 9.82 -31.87 45.27
CA ASN A 277 9.77 -30.61 46.00
C ASN A 277 11.08 -29.81 45.87
N PHE A 278 11.03 -28.61 45.24
CA PHE A 278 11.94 -27.44 45.38
C PHE A 278 11.99 -26.65 44.06
N ALA A 279 10.94 -25.88 43.74
CA ALA A 279 10.95 -25.11 42.49
C ALA A 279 10.26 -23.74 42.65
N PHE A 280 10.89 -22.86 43.45
CA PHE A 280 10.49 -21.45 43.51
C PHE A 280 11.65 -20.44 43.45
N LEU A 281 12.90 -20.85 43.20
CA LEU A 281 14.04 -19.92 43.28
C LEU A 281 14.98 -19.83 42.08
N LEU A 282 14.82 -20.60 41.01
CA LEU A 282 15.70 -20.51 39.84
C LEU A 282 14.92 -20.77 38.55
N ALA A 283 14.29 -19.73 37.98
CA ALA A 283 14.02 -19.76 36.55
C ALA A 283 15.39 -19.72 35.84
N PRO A 284 15.77 -20.72 35.03
CA PRO A 284 17.05 -20.68 34.36
C PRO A 284 17.05 -19.52 33.34
N PRO A 285 18.18 -18.81 33.14
CA PRO A 285 18.27 -17.82 32.09
C PRO A 285 18.01 -18.50 30.74
N LEU A 286 17.19 -17.85 29.91
CA LEU A 286 16.79 -18.26 28.54
C LEU A 286 17.95 -18.58 27.56
N GLN A 287 19.20 -18.59 28.02
CA GLN A 287 20.41 -18.85 27.24
C GLN A 287 20.76 -20.34 27.08
N LEU A 288 20.04 -21.28 27.72
CA LEU A 288 20.33 -22.71 27.64
C LEU A 288 19.56 -23.47 26.52
N ILE A 289 18.72 -22.79 25.74
CA ILE A 289 17.98 -23.40 24.63
C ILE A 289 18.79 -23.27 23.33
N GLY A 290 19.77 -24.16 23.13
CA GLY A 290 20.37 -24.50 21.84
C GLY A 290 21.16 -23.39 21.11
N LYS A 291 22.30 -23.75 20.51
CA LYS A 291 23.17 -22.87 19.69
C LYS A 291 22.51 -22.27 18.42
N LYS A 292 21.18 -22.39 18.23
CA LYS A 292 20.46 -21.98 17.01
C LYS A 292 19.17 -21.16 17.26
N ALA A 293 18.82 -20.83 18.50
CA ALA A 293 17.70 -19.93 18.76
C ALA A 293 18.15 -18.46 18.61
N SER A 294 17.38 -17.63 17.90
CA SER A 294 17.62 -16.17 17.82
C SER A 294 17.72 -15.59 19.22
N ALA A 295 18.76 -14.81 19.47
CA ALA A 295 19.01 -14.12 20.75
C ALA A 295 18.34 -12.73 20.80
N PHE A 296 17.55 -12.39 19.78
CA PHE A 296 16.81 -11.13 19.68
C PHE A 296 15.83 -10.98 20.86
N LYS A 297 15.90 -9.85 21.54
CA LYS A 297 15.13 -9.58 22.77
C LYS A 297 14.57 -8.16 22.83
N MET A 298 14.95 -7.29 21.89
CA MET A 298 14.65 -5.85 21.90
C MET A 298 14.97 -5.22 23.26
N ILE A 299 16.15 -5.51 23.83
CA ILE A 299 16.55 -4.93 25.13
C ILE A 299 16.85 -3.44 24.98
N THR A 300 17.35 -3.04 23.81
CA THR A 300 17.70 -1.66 23.50
C THR A 300 16.76 -1.11 22.43
N PRO A 301 16.15 0.07 22.64
CA PRO A 301 15.40 0.72 21.58
C PRO A 301 16.36 1.07 20.43
N PRO A 302 15.97 0.86 19.16
CA PRO A 302 16.75 1.17 17.99
C PRO A 302 16.86 2.68 17.90
N ILE A 303 18.06 3.14 17.56
CA ILE A 303 18.31 4.55 17.33
C ILE A 303 18.04 4.80 15.84
N PRO A 304 16.95 5.51 15.48
CA PRO A 304 16.65 5.76 14.08
C PRO A 304 17.71 6.68 13.47
N GLN A 305 18.18 6.30 12.29
CA GLN A 305 19.03 7.14 11.46
C GLN A 305 18.11 8.08 10.67
N ILE A 306 17.95 9.30 11.19
CA ILE A 306 17.08 10.32 10.61
C ILE A 306 17.79 10.99 9.43
N ILE A 307 17.07 11.13 8.33
CA ILE A 307 17.51 11.81 7.11
C ILE A 307 16.61 13.02 6.91
N ASP A 308 17.18 14.21 7.08
CA ASP A 308 16.45 15.49 7.07
C ASP A 308 15.67 15.73 5.77
N SER A 309 16.25 15.37 4.62
CA SER A 309 15.57 15.53 3.34
C SER A 309 16.16 14.66 2.23
N SER A 310 15.29 14.21 1.32
CA SER A 310 15.70 13.59 0.09
C SER A 310 14.81 13.92 -1.09
N ILE A 311 15.32 14.81 -1.94
CA ILE A 311 14.66 15.25 -3.17
C ILE A 311 15.39 14.69 -4.39
N GLY A 312 14.61 14.22 -5.36
CA GLY A 312 15.05 13.96 -6.73
C GLY A 312 15.36 12.50 -7.06
N VAL A 313 15.36 12.22 -8.36
CA VAL A 313 15.59 10.89 -8.96
C VAL A 313 17.07 10.59 -9.21
N ARG A 314 17.98 11.24 -8.47
CA ARG A 314 19.41 11.01 -8.65
C ARG A 314 19.74 9.55 -8.38
N TYR A 315 20.77 9.04 -9.04
CA TYR A 315 21.21 7.66 -8.86
C TYR A 315 22.02 7.47 -7.57
N THR A 316 22.70 8.54 -7.13
CA THR A 316 23.65 8.54 -6.01
C THR A 316 23.00 9.07 -4.74
N ALA A 317 23.42 8.54 -3.60
CA ALA A 317 23.01 9.06 -2.30
C ALA A 317 23.37 10.55 -2.14
N ASN A 318 22.46 11.31 -1.52
CA ASN A 318 22.68 12.71 -1.20
C ASN A 318 23.56 12.87 0.06
N ARG A 319 23.89 14.11 0.44
CA ARG A 319 24.76 14.34 1.61
C ARG A 319 24.18 13.79 2.92
N PHE A 320 22.87 13.94 3.14
CA PHE A 320 22.19 13.54 4.36
C PHE A 320 22.11 12.02 4.48
N GLU A 321 21.81 11.34 3.37
CA GLU A 321 21.83 9.87 3.27
C GLU A 321 23.23 9.31 3.55
N LYS A 322 24.29 9.94 3.03
CA LYS A 322 25.67 9.51 3.28
C LYS A 322 26.09 9.71 4.73
N GLU A 323 25.62 10.78 5.36
CA GLU A 323 25.89 11.06 6.76
C GLU A 323 25.18 10.03 7.67
N ALA A 324 23.89 9.80 7.45
CA ALA A 324 23.13 8.75 8.14
C ALA A 324 23.75 7.36 7.96
N LEU A 325 24.23 7.03 6.76
CA LEU A 325 24.91 5.76 6.51
C LEU A 325 26.20 5.60 7.33
N LYS A 326 26.97 6.67 7.53
CA LYS A 326 28.20 6.60 8.36
C LYS A 326 27.86 6.23 9.80
N PHE A 327 26.83 6.85 10.37
CA PHE A 327 26.37 6.54 11.72
C PHE A 327 25.80 5.12 11.82
N LEU A 328 25.03 4.68 10.82
CA LEU A 328 24.53 3.31 10.73
C LEU A 328 25.68 2.28 10.74
N LEU A 329 26.70 2.49 9.90
CA LEU A 329 27.85 1.59 9.81
C LEU A 329 28.64 1.55 11.13
N LEU A 330 28.75 2.68 11.83
CA LEU A 330 29.37 2.71 13.16
C LEU A 330 28.58 1.87 14.16
N ASP A 331 27.25 2.02 14.20
CA ASP A 331 26.39 1.27 15.12
C ASP A 331 26.46 -0.26 14.88
N ILE A 332 26.38 -0.68 13.60
CA ILE A 332 26.51 -2.08 13.22
C ILE A 332 27.88 -2.65 13.61
N ASN A 333 28.96 -1.90 13.39
CA ASN A 333 30.31 -2.35 13.71
C ASN A 333 30.56 -2.52 15.22
N LEU A 334 29.74 -1.90 16.08
CA LEU A 334 29.77 -2.13 17.53
C LEU A 334 29.15 -3.47 17.94
N LYS A 335 28.55 -4.22 17.00
CA LYS A 335 27.84 -5.49 17.22
C LYS A 335 28.30 -6.60 16.25
N PRO A 336 29.59 -6.98 16.27
CA PRO A 336 30.13 -7.97 15.34
C PRO A 336 29.49 -9.36 15.44
N GLU A 337 28.81 -9.65 16.55
CA GLU A 337 28.04 -10.88 16.76
C GLU A 337 26.76 -10.98 15.92
N GLN A 338 26.24 -9.86 15.40
CA GLN A 338 25.03 -9.84 14.58
C GLN A 338 25.34 -10.34 13.15
N THR A 339 24.86 -11.53 12.82
CA THR A 339 25.10 -12.18 11.52
C THR A 339 23.98 -11.98 10.52
N GLN A 340 22.76 -11.64 10.98
CA GLN A 340 21.60 -11.32 10.14
C GLN A 340 20.90 -10.06 10.66
N PRO A 341 21.47 -8.86 10.41
CA PRO A 341 20.86 -7.62 10.83
C PRO A 341 19.54 -7.38 10.07
N LEU A 342 18.55 -6.84 10.79
CA LEU A 342 17.28 -6.38 10.22
C LEU A 342 17.33 -4.86 10.09
N MET A 343 17.01 -4.33 8.91
CA MET A 343 16.89 -2.90 8.65
C MET A 343 15.48 -2.55 8.18
N VAL A 344 14.84 -1.61 8.87
CA VAL A 344 13.55 -1.05 8.48
C VAL A 344 13.79 0.28 7.76
N VAL A 345 13.33 0.36 6.52
CA VAL A 345 13.51 1.54 5.66
C VAL A 345 12.14 2.16 5.39
N GLY A 346 11.80 3.18 6.17
CA GLY A 346 10.61 4.00 5.94
C GLY A 346 10.90 5.04 4.86
N SER A 347 10.65 4.70 3.59
CA SER A 347 10.79 5.65 2.47
C SER A 347 10.11 5.16 1.21
N GLN A 348 10.12 5.99 0.16
CA GLN A 348 9.76 5.59 -1.19
C GLN A 348 10.86 4.73 -1.84
N ALA A 349 10.51 3.92 -2.86
CA ALA A 349 11.43 2.97 -3.47
C ALA A 349 12.74 3.58 -4.02
N VAL A 350 12.69 4.80 -4.56
CA VAL A 350 13.89 5.47 -5.11
C VAL A 350 14.88 5.83 -4.00
N GLN A 351 14.40 6.40 -2.89
CA GLN A 351 15.19 6.78 -1.73
C GLN A 351 15.81 5.54 -1.09
N ALA A 352 14.99 4.51 -0.85
CA ALA A 352 15.45 3.21 -0.33
C ALA A 352 16.58 2.64 -1.19
N ARG A 353 16.39 2.61 -2.52
CA ARG A 353 17.42 2.15 -3.45
C ARG A 353 18.73 2.92 -3.32
N ARG A 354 18.68 4.25 -3.34
CA ARG A 354 19.91 5.07 -3.29
C ARG A 354 20.70 4.80 -2.02
N PHE A 355 20.00 4.75 -0.89
CA PHE A 355 20.59 4.48 0.41
C PHE A 355 21.22 3.08 0.46
N LEU A 356 20.47 2.05 0.06
CA LEU A 356 20.94 0.66 0.05
C LEU A 356 22.08 0.42 -0.95
N ARG A 357 22.11 1.17 -2.05
CA ARG A 357 23.21 1.15 -3.00
C ARG A 357 24.48 1.73 -2.38
N GLU A 358 24.40 2.87 -1.70
CA GLU A 358 25.56 3.45 -1.01
C GLU A 358 26.05 2.52 0.12
N LEU A 359 25.14 1.85 0.83
CA LEU A 359 25.48 0.79 1.78
C LEU A 359 26.25 -0.35 1.08
N SER A 360 25.74 -0.83 -0.05
CA SER A 360 26.36 -1.93 -0.81
C SER A 360 27.72 -1.57 -1.39
N LEU A 361 27.95 -0.30 -1.73
CA LEU A 361 29.26 0.21 -2.17
C LEU A 361 30.23 0.37 -0.99
N SER A 362 29.73 0.71 0.19
CA SER A 362 30.54 0.95 1.40
C SER A 362 30.93 -0.36 2.09
N ASP A 363 30.00 -1.30 2.23
CA ASP A 363 30.24 -2.64 2.76
C ASP A 363 29.37 -3.70 2.04
N PRO A 364 29.90 -4.30 0.96
CA PRO A 364 29.20 -5.35 0.21
C PRO A 364 28.93 -6.62 1.03
N THR A 365 29.72 -6.89 2.06
CA THR A 365 29.58 -8.10 2.88
C THR A 365 28.39 -7.93 3.83
N LEU A 366 28.30 -6.78 4.48
CA LEU A 366 27.17 -6.42 5.32
C LEU A 366 25.86 -6.36 4.53
N ALA A 367 25.86 -5.71 3.36
CA ALA A 367 24.68 -5.60 2.51
C ALA A 367 24.07 -6.97 2.16
N ARG A 368 24.91 -8.01 1.97
CA ARG A 368 24.47 -9.39 1.69
C ARG A 368 23.82 -10.11 2.86
N LYS A 369 24.21 -9.76 4.08
CA LYS A 369 23.67 -10.35 5.31
C LYS A 369 22.36 -9.68 5.74
N MET A 370 22.16 -8.44 5.30
CA MET A 370 21.05 -7.60 5.70
C MET A 370 19.71 -8.13 5.19
N VAL A 371 18.72 -8.17 6.08
CA VAL A 371 17.30 -8.26 5.73
C VAL A 371 16.72 -6.86 5.79
N VAL A 372 16.23 -6.37 4.66
CA VAL A 372 15.65 -5.04 4.53
C VAL A 372 14.13 -5.17 4.47
N VAL A 373 13.43 -4.42 5.31
CA VAL A 373 11.99 -4.29 5.27
C VAL A 373 11.62 -2.90 4.76
N THR A 374 10.71 -2.89 3.80
CA THR A 374 9.99 -1.69 3.37
C THR A 374 8.49 -2.00 3.39
N GLY A 375 7.65 -0.96 3.43
CA GLY A 375 6.21 -1.13 3.39
C GLY A 375 5.69 -1.39 1.98
N ASP A 376 4.71 -0.63 1.52
CA ASP A 376 4.03 -0.79 0.23
C ASP A 376 4.58 0.12 -0.89
N THR A 377 5.66 0.86 -0.62
CA THR A 377 6.27 1.78 -1.59
C THR A 377 7.13 1.09 -2.64
N LEU A 378 7.50 -0.17 -2.41
CA LEU A 378 8.23 -1.02 -3.37
C LEU A 378 7.26 -2.01 -4.01
N SER A 379 7.23 -2.05 -5.34
CA SER A 379 6.31 -2.93 -6.08
C SER A 379 7.03 -4.12 -6.71
N LEU A 380 6.26 -5.15 -7.08
CA LEU A 380 6.77 -6.27 -7.87
C LEU A 380 7.38 -5.81 -9.20
N ASN A 381 6.80 -4.79 -9.84
CA ASN A 381 7.35 -4.24 -11.09
C ASN A 381 8.78 -3.73 -10.89
N THR A 382 9.04 -3.04 -9.78
CA THR A 382 10.34 -2.48 -9.46
C THR A 382 11.42 -3.55 -9.30
N VAL A 383 11.10 -4.65 -8.61
CA VAL A 383 12.08 -5.71 -8.27
C VAL A 383 12.15 -6.86 -9.27
N TYR A 384 11.13 -7.02 -10.14
CA TYR A 384 11.01 -8.14 -11.07
C TYR A 384 11.05 -7.70 -12.53
N ARG A 385 10.05 -6.93 -13.00
CA ARG A 385 9.95 -6.49 -14.39
C ARG A 385 11.07 -5.52 -14.76
N ASP A 386 11.23 -4.46 -13.97
CA ASP A 386 12.16 -3.35 -14.21
C ASP A 386 13.49 -3.54 -13.48
N ARG A 387 13.74 -4.74 -12.94
CA ARG A 387 14.88 -5.07 -12.08
C ARG A 387 16.23 -4.58 -12.61
N GLU A 388 16.45 -4.60 -13.93
CA GLU A 388 17.73 -4.21 -14.52
C GLU A 388 18.03 -2.71 -14.35
N VAL A 389 16.98 -1.89 -14.30
CA VAL A 389 17.11 -0.42 -14.22
C VAL A 389 16.67 0.09 -12.86
N ALA A 390 15.63 -0.48 -12.27
CA ALA A 390 14.95 0.03 -11.09
C ALA A 390 15.44 -0.62 -9.78
N TRP A 391 15.83 -1.89 -9.78
CA TRP A 391 16.35 -2.59 -8.59
C TRP A 391 17.36 -3.69 -8.95
N PRO A 392 18.55 -3.32 -9.46
CA PRO A 392 19.52 -4.30 -9.94
C PRO A 392 20.11 -5.10 -8.78
N VAL A 393 19.85 -6.41 -8.77
CA VAL A 393 20.30 -7.35 -7.72
C VAL A 393 21.83 -7.34 -7.55
N SER A 394 22.56 -7.11 -8.65
CA SER A 394 24.03 -7.00 -8.63
C SER A 394 24.54 -5.80 -7.84
N GLU A 395 23.78 -4.72 -7.75
CA GLU A 395 24.11 -3.52 -6.97
C GLU A 395 23.43 -3.48 -5.60
N LEU A 396 22.34 -4.23 -5.43
CA LEU A 396 21.53 -4.29 -4.22
C LEU A 396 21.42 -5.74 -3.71
N PRO A 397 22.53 -6.37 -3.30
CA PRO A 397 22.55 -7.80 -2.99
C PRO A 397 21.99 -8.11 -1.59
N CYS A 398 20.94 -7.41 -1.15
CA CYS A 398 20.26 -7.62 0.13
C CYS A 398 18.95 -8.39 -0.03
N LYS A 399 18.52 -9.08 1.03
CA LYS A 399 17.16 -9.64 1.08
C LYS A 399 16.19 -8.47 1.30
N VAL A 400 15.12 -8.38 0.52
CA VAL A 400 14.14 -7.28 0.64
C VAL A 400 12.75 -7.86 0.85
N VAL A 401 12.04 -7.36 1.86
CA VAL A 401 10.66 -7.70 2.18
C VAL A 401 9.80 -6.45 1.97
N PHE A 402 8.73 -6.58 1.19
CA PHE A 402 7.80 -5.48 0.86
C PHE A 402 6.35 -5.96 0.84
N PHE A 403 5.42 -5.05 1.05
CA PHE A 403 3.99 -5.34 1.14
C PHE A 403 3.26 -5.03 -0.18
N SER A 404 2.17 -5.75 -0.43
CA SER A 404 1.25 -5.46 -1.52
C SER A 404 -0.21 -5.61 -1.05
N HIS A 405 -1.05 -4.64 -1.44
CA HIS A 405 -2.47 -4.59 -1.05
C HIS A 405 -3.35 -5.61 -1.76
N ALA A 406 -2.84 -6.28 -2.79
CA ALA A 406 -3.55 -7.30 -3.56
C ALA A 406 -2.55 -8.28 -4.19
N ASN A 407 -3.03 -9.37 -4.79
CA ASN A 407 -2.14 -10.38 -5.38
C ASN A 407 -1.31 -9.79 -6.55
N PRO A 408 0.02 -9.68 -6.45
CA PRO A 408 0.83 -9.07 -7.49
C PRO A 408 1.15 -10.02 -8.66
N VAL A 409 0.85 -11.32 -8.53
CA VAL A 409 1.22 -12.38 -9.49
C VAL A 409 0.02 -13.22 -9.96
N SER A 410 -1.16 -12.62 -10.06
CA SER A 410 -2.36 -13.36 -10.44
C SER A 410 -2.37 -13.70 -11.93
N HIS A 411 -2.39 -15.00 -12.23
CA HIS A 411 -2.48 -15.49 -13.60
C HIS A 411 -3.80 -15.07 -14.28
N ASP A 412 -4.90 -15.06 -13.54
CA ASP A 412 -6.23 -14.67 -14.02
C ASP A 412 -6.31 -13.18 -14.37
N ALA A 413 -5.55 -12.36 -13.66
CA ALA A 413 -5.40 -10.94 -13.95
C ALA A 413 -4.33 -10.64 -15.03
N GLY A 414 -3.74 -11.69 -15.62
CA GLY A 414 -2.86 -11.59 -16.79
C GLY A 414 -1.37 -11.63 -16.48
N PHE A 415 -0.95 -11.86 -15.24
CA PHE A 415 0.47 -12.01 -14.90
C PHE A 415 1.08 -13.23 -15.60
N ARG A 416 2.28 -13.08 -16.17
CA ARG A 416 3.09 -14.15 -16.75
C ARG A 416 4.56 -13.98 -16.35
N ALA A 417 5.20 -15.06 -15.89
CA ALA A 417 6.58 -15.01 -15.44
C ALA A 417 7.55 -14.77 -16.62
N ILE A 418 8.71 -14.19 -16.34
CA ILE A 418 9.75 -13.86 -17.34
C ILE A 418 10.19 -15.08 -18.15
N ASN A 419 10.32 -16.22 -17.49
CA ASN A 419 10.83 -17.43 -18.12
C ASN A 419 9.85 -18.04 -19.13
N ASP A 420 8.58 -17.60 -19.11
CA ASP A 420 7.55 -18.03 -20.07
C ASP A 420 7.56 -17.16 -21.35
N TRP A 421 8.54 -16.27 -21.50
CA TRP A 421 8.64 -15.35 -22.64
C TRP A 421 9.49 -15.94 -23.75
N ALA A 422 8.85 -16.38 -24.83
CA ALA A 422 9.57 -16.74 -26.06
C ALA A 422 9.93 -15.52 -26.93
N ASP A 423 9.31 -14.33 -26.74
CA ASP A 423 9.53 -13.13 -27.56
C ASP A 423 9.27 -11.80 -26.82
N THR A 424 9.88 -10.70 -27.30
CA THR A 424 9.95 -9.37 -26.64
C THR A 424 8.63 -8.61 -26.47
N GLU A 425 7.52 -9.04 -27.09
CA GLU A 425 6.19 -8.41 -26.90
C GLU A 425 5.57 -8.66 -25.51
N HIS A 426 6.22 -9.47 -24.66
CA HIS A 426 5.62 -9.97 -23.41
C HIS A 426 5.98 -9.20 -22.14
N LEU A 427 6.80 -8.14 -22.21
CA LEU A 427 7.10 -7.29 -21.04
C LEU A 427 5.85 -6.68 -20.38
N ALA A 428 4.80 -6.39 -21.15
CA ALA A 428 3.53 -5.92 -20.60
C ALA A 428 2.85 -6.96 -19.70
N LYS A 429 3.02 -8.26 -20.00
CA LYS A 429 2.45 -9.40 -19.26
C LYS A 429 3.23 -9.75 -17.98
N ALA A 430 4.43 -9.21 -17.84
CA ALA A 430 5.25 -9.26 -16.62
C ALA A 430 4.74 -8.40 -15.48
N THR A 431 3.80 -7.51 -15.79
CA THR A 431 3.44 -6.41 -14.89
C THR A 431 2.63 -6.95 -13.71
N SER A 432 2.93 -6.43 -12.52
CA SER A 432 2.17 -6.64 -11.31
C SER A 432 0.68 -6.49 -11.58
N THR A 433 -0.11 -7.42 -11.07
CA THR A 433 -1.57 -7.39 -11.18
C THR A 433 -2.24 -6.70 -10.01
N GLU A 434 -1.47 -6.22 -9.03
CA GLU A 434 -2.00 -5.70 -7.76
C GLU A 434 -2.98 -4.54 -7.96
N GLU A 435 -2.62 -3.50 -8.72
CA GLU A 435 -3.46 -2.32 -8.93
C GLU A 435 -4.77 -2.66 -9.66
N LEU A 436 -4.70 -3.60 -10.61
CA LEU A 436 -5.84 -4.05 -11.39
C LEU A 436 -6.83 -4.83 -10.50
N ILE A 437 -6.31 -5.77 -9.70
CA ILE A 437 -7.11 -6.55 -8.75
C ILE A 437 -7.67 -5.66 -7.66
N PHE A 438 -6.86 -4.75 -7.11
CA PHE A 438 -7.28 -3.82 -6.08
C PHE A 438 -8.42 -2.90 -6.56
N SER A 439 -8.31 -2.40 -7.80
CA SER A 439 -9.39 -1.64 -8.44
C SER A 439 -10.65 -2.50 -8.64
N SER A 440 -10.49 -3.78 -9.03
CA SER A 440 -11.61 -4.74 -9.13
C SER A 440 -12.27 -4.93 -7.76
N GLN A 441 -11.51 -5.12 -6.69
CA GLN A 441 -12.02 -5.31 -5.33
C GLN A 441 -12.87 -4.11 -4.86
N ILE A 442 -12.45 -2.88 -5.15
CA ILE A 442 -13.24 -1.69 -4.84
C ILE A 442 -14.60 -1.75 -5.54
N LEU A 443 -14.63 -2.11 -6.83
CA LEU A 443 -15.88 -2.24 -7.58
C LEU A 443 -16.72 -3.45 -7.14
N GLU A 444 -16.10 -4.60 -6.83
CA GLU A 444 -16.76 -5.79 -6.26
C GLU A 444 -17.54 -5.43 -4.98
N GLY A 445 -16.96 -4.59 -4.12
CA GLY A 445 -17.62 -4.12 -2.89
C GLY A 445 -18.70 -3.06 -3.11
N LEU A 446 -18.55 -2.17 -4.09
CA LEU A 446 -19.46 -1.04 -4.30
C LEU A 446 -20.68 -1.39 -5.16
N LEU A 447 -20.49 -2.14 -6.26
CA LEU A 447 -21.52 -2.32 -7.27
C LEU A 447 -22.81 -2.99 -6.75
N PRO A 448 -22.76 -4.07 -5.96
CA PRO A 448 -23.98 -4.69 -5.43
C PRO A 448 -24.83 -3.71 -4.61
N GLY A 449 -24.17 -2.87 -3.79
CA GLY A 449 -24.87 -1.88 -2.96
C GLY A 449 -25.38 -0.67 -3.74
N LEU A 450 -24.77 -0.34 -4.89
CA LEU A 450 -25.17 0.77 -5.74
C LEU A 450 -26.37 0.42 -6.65
N PHE A 451 -26.41 -0.80 -7.18
CA PHE A 451 -27.50 -1.28 -8.04
C PHE A 451 -28.77 -1.67 -7.27
N VAL A 452 -28.65 -1.95 -5.97
CA VAL A 452 -29.80 -2.00 -5.08
C VAL A 452 -30.05 -0.58 -4.60
N ASP A 453 -31.29 -0.07 -4.72
CA ASP A 453 -31.61 1.28 -4.26
C ASP A 453 -31.68 1.33 -2.72
N THR A 454 -30.50 1.22 -2.10
CA THR A 454 -30.34 1.29 -0.67
C THR A 454 -30.27 2.75 -0.24
N SER A 455 -30.97 3.08 0.84
CA SER A 455 -31.00 4.44 1.37
C SER A 455 -29.63 4.92 1.89
N ASP A 456 -28.68 4.02 2.12
CA ASP A 456 -27.30 4.32 2.53
C ASP A 456 -26.31 3.20 2.16
N LEU A 457 -25.39 3.47 1.22
CA LEU A 457 -24.35 2.54 0.78
C LEU A 457 -23.42 2.10 1.93
N SER A 458 -23.20 2.96 2.92
CA SER A 458 -22.34 2.68 4.09
C SER A 458 -22.82 1.46 4.87
N THR A 459 -24.14 1.24 4.92
CA THR A 459 -24.73 0.07 5.58
C THR A 459 -24.44 -1.22 4.83
N GLN A 460 -24.30 -1.17 3.50
CA GLN A 460 -23.90 -2.34 2.70
C GLN A 460 -22.40 -2.61 2.83
N LEU A 461 -21.57 -1.56 2.83
CA LEU A 461 -20.12 -1.68 3.01
C LEU A 461 -19.75 -2.40 4.32
N LYS A 462 -20.46 -2.12 5.41
CA LYS A 462 -20.28 -2.81 6.70
C LYS A 462 -20.61 -4.31 6.69
N LYS A 463 -21.35 -4.78 5.68
CA LYS A 463 -21.70 -6.21 5.52
C LYS A 463 -20.74 -6.97 4.62
N LEU A 464 -19.79 -6.27 4.00
CA LEU A 464 -18.79 -6.90 3.16
C LEU A 464 -17.91 -7.84 3.99
N THR A 465 -17.64 -8.99 3.42
CA THR A 465 -16.82 -10.05 4.00
C THR A 465 -15.77 -10.49 2.99
N TRP A 466 -14.67 -11.05 3.47
CA TRP A 466 -13.62 -11.68 2.69
C TRP A 466 -13.70 -13.19 2.87
N ASP A 467 -13.88 -13.93 1.77
CA ASP A 467 -14.05 -15.39 1.81
C ASP A 467 -12.72 -16.17 1.69
N GLY A 468 -11.60 -15.47 1.52
CA GLY A 468 -10.27 -16.02 1.28
C GLY A 468 -9.67 -15.57 -0.05
N GLU A 469 -10.51 -15.26 -1.03
CA GLU A 469 -10.08 -14.87 -2.38
C GLU A 469 -10.76 -13.60 -2.90
N ARG A 470 -11.99 -13.35 -2.48
CA ARG A 470 -12.86 -12.30 -3.02
C ARG A 470 -13.63 -11.57 -1.92
N ILE A 471 -14.15 -10.40 -2.29
CA ILE A 471 -15.13 -9.68 -1.49
C ILE A 471 -16.51 -10.27 -1.76
N THR A 472 -17.22 -10.61 -0.69
CA THR A 472 -18.57 -11.17 -0.71
C THR A 472 -19.45 -10.47 0.32
N VAL A 473 -20.69 -10.94 0.47
CA VAL A 473 -21.60 -10.48 1.52
C VAL A 473 -21.99 -11.67 2.40
N GLY A 474 -21.70 -11.56 3.69
CA GLY A 474 -22.14 -12.52 4.71
C GLY A 474 -21.42 -13.88 4.70
N LYS A 475 -20.31 -14.03 3.97
CA LYS A 475 -19.48 -15.25 3.93
C LYS A 475 -18.02 -14.92 4.19
N GLY A 476 -17.45 -15.51 5.25
CA GLY A 476 -16.05 -15.31 5.63
C GLY A 476 -15.86 -14.25 6.71
N VAL A 477 -14.69 -13.59 6.71
CA VAL A 477 -14.30 -12.64 7.75
C VAL A 477 -14.79 -11.24 7.37
N PRO A 478 -15.32 -10.41 8.29
CA PRO A 478 -15.70 -9.03 7.99
C PRO A 478 -14.56 -8.26 7.30
N LEU A 479 -14.86 -7.55 6.21
CA LEU A 479 -13.85 -6.82 5.45
C LEU A 479 -13.35 -5.60 6.21
N PHE A 480 -14.24 -4.91 6.94
CA PHE A 480 -13.89 -3.72 7.72
C PHE A 480 -14.10 -3.95 9.22
N ASP A 481 -13.30 -3.25 10.04
CA ASP A 481 -13.54 -3.09 11.46
C ASP A 481 -14.69 -2.10 11.74
N ALA A 482 -15.02 -1.90 13.02
CA ALA A 482 -16.09 -1.00 13.42
C ALA A 482 -15.85 0.47 13.01
N VAL A 483 -14.59 0.86 12.79
CA VAL A 483 -14.18 2.24 12.46
C VAL A 483 -14.05 2.43 10.94
N GLY A 484 -14.08 1.35 10.16
CA GLY A 484 -14.04 1.34 8.70
C GLY A 484 -12.67 1.00 8.10
N ASN A 485 -11.67 0.60 8.89
CA ASN A 485 -10.40 0.12 8.35
C ASN A 485 -10.52 -1.32 7.88
N ARG A 486 -9.78 -1.71 6.84
CA ARG A 486 -9.70 -3.12 6.41
C ARG A 486 -9.21 -4.01 7.56
N ASN A 487 -9.84 -5.16 7.78
CA ASN A 487 -9.39 -6.13 8.77
C ASN A 487 -8.18 -6.93 8.28
N ALA A 488 -7.35 -7.40 9.21
CA ALA A 488 -6.28 -8.34 8.91
C ALA A 488 -6.84 -9.72 8.48
N GLY A 489 -6.05 -10.47 7.71
CA GLY A 489 -6.40 -11.75 7.11
C GLY A 489 -7.37 -11.65 5.94
N THR A 490 -7.52 -10.46 5.34
CA THR A 490 -8.46 -10.17 4.25
C THR A 490 -7.77 -9.93 2.91
N GLY A 491 -6.56 -10.45 2.72
CA GLY A 491 -5.89 -10.47 1.41
C GLY A 491 -4.55 -9.73 1.38
N GLU A 492 -3.78 -9.79 2.47
CA GLU A 492 -2.43 -9.26 2.55
C GLU A 492 -1.45 -10.12 1.74
N PHE A 493 -0.60 -9.46 0.95
CA PHE A 493 0.51 -10.10 0.23
C PHE A 493 1.85 -9.49 0.62
N ILE A 494 2.87 -10.34 0.70
CA ILE A 494 4.23 -9.92 1.03
C ILE A 494 5.19 -10.52 -0.01
N GLY A 495 5.97 -9.67 -0.65
CA GLY A 495 7.07 -10.08 -1.52
C GLY A 495 8.37 -10.20 -0.75
N VAL A 496 9.13 -11.26 -1.01
CA VAL A 496 10.47 -11.48 -0.45
C VAL A 496 11.45 -11.71 -1.58
N LEU A 497 12.28 -10.72 -1.87
CA LEU A 497 13.41 -10.82 -2.80
C LEU A 497 14.62 -11.41 -2.07
N LYS A 498 15.17 -12.49 -2.63
CA LYS A 498 16.36 -13.19 -2.13
C LYS A 498 17.42 -13.27 -3.25
N PRO A 499 18.48 -12.45 -3.20
CA PRO A 499 19.63 -12.62 -4.09
C PRO A 499 20.22 -14.02 -3.95
N LEU A 500 20.53 -14.68 -5.08
CA LEU A 500 21.23 -15.96 -5.04
C LEU A 500 22.70 -15.68 -4.71
N LEU A 501 23.18 -16.15 -3.56
CA LEU A 501 24.53 -15.88 -3.05
C LEU A 501 25.60 -16.75 -3.74
N ASN A 502 25.48 -16.97 -5.05
CA ASN A 502 26.51 -17.67 -5.81
C ASN A 502 27.66 -16.68 -6.13
N PRO A 503 28.92 -16.95 -5.72
CA PRO A 503 30.04 -16.08 -6.03
C PRO A 503 30.21 -15.79 -7.54
N ASN A 504 29.82 -16.76 -8.38
CA ASN A 504 29.93 -16.72 -9.83
C ASN A 504 28.67 -16.18 -10.54
N ASP A 505 27.56 -16.01 -9.80
CA ASP A 505 26.32 -15.45 -10.32
C ASP A 505 25.74 -14.46 -9.31
N ARG A 506 26.11 -13.19 -9.49
CA ARG A 506 25.66 -12.05 -8.67
C ARG A 506 24.39 -11.40 -9.21
N THR A 507 23.80 -11.99 -10.23
CA THR A 507 22.75 -11.36 -11.02
C THR A 507 21.40 -12.03 -10.83
N SER A 508 21.41 -13.26 -10.32
CA SER A 508 20.21 -14.03 -10.08
C SER A 508 19.61 -13.78 -8.71
N ALA A 509 18.29 -13.82 -8.67
CA ALA A 509 17.50 -13.74 -7.45
C ALA A 509 16.27 -14.62 -7.56
N LYS A 510 15.71 -14.92 -6.39
CA LYS A 510 14.44 -15.58 -6.20
C LYS A 510 13.49 -14.59 -5.52
N LEU A 511 12.30 -14.44 -6.07
CA LEU A 511 11.22 -13.65 -5.48
C LEU A 511 10.11 -14.59 -5.03
N GLU A 512 9.87 -14.62 -3.73
CA GLU A 512 8.77 -15.37 -3.13
C GLU A 512 7.60 -14.43 -2.86
N ILE A 513 6.39 -14.85 -3.21
CA ILE A 513 5.16 -14.12 -2.89
C ILE A 513 4.39 -14.93 -1.85
N TRP A 514 4.18 -14.32 -0.69
CA TRP A 514 3.47 -14.89 0.45
C TRP A 514 2.12 -14.21 0.60
N SER A 515 1.10 -14.96 1.02
CA SER A 515 -0.20 -14.41 1.43
C SER A 515 -0.42 -14.65 2.91
N LEU A 516 -1.06 -13.71 3.60
CA LEU A 516 -1.61 -13.94 4.93
C LEU A 516 -3.13 -13.99 4.81
N LEU A 517 -3.69 -15.18 4.89
CA LEU A 517 -5.14 -15.37 4.90
C LEU A 517 -5.60 -15.83 6.26
N SER A 518 -6.75 -15.31 6.68
CA SER A 518 -7.44 -15.85 7.84
C SER A 518 -7.87 -17.30 7.57
N GLN A 519 -7.67 -18.16 8.56
CA GLN A 519 -8.13 -19.56 8.56
C GLN A 519 -9.55 -19.68 9.16
N GLY A 520 -10.19 -18.56 9.50
CA GLY A 520 -11.52 -18.50 10.11
C GLY A 520 -11.67 -17.34 11.10
N ILE A 521 -12.91 -17.12 11.56
CA ILE A 521 -13.22 -16.05 12.53
C ILE A 521 -12.36 -16.23 13.79
N ASN A 522 -11.66 -15.16 14.20
CA ASN A 522 -10.73 -15.10 15.35
C ASN A 522 -9.45 -15.94 15.26
N GLN A 523 -9.10 -16.49 14.08
CA GLN A 523 -7.80 -17.13 13.87
C GLN A 523 -6.80 -16.13 13.31
N LEU A 524 -5.59 -16.14 13.88
CA LEU A 524 -4.51 -15.33 13.35
C LEU A 524 -4.13 -15.84 11.95
N PRO A 525 -3.99 -14.94 10.97
CA PRO A 525 -3.62 -15.35 9.62
C PRO A 525 -2.22 -15.97 9.63
N LEU A 526 -2.00 -17.03 8.84
CA LEU A 526 -0.71 -17.70 8.73
C LEU A 526 -0.06 -17.37 7.39
N PRO A 527 1.24 -17.05 7.35
CA PRO A 527 1.96 -16.85 6.10
C PRO A 527 1.97 -18.14 5.28
N THR A 528 1.51 -18.05 4.04
CA THR A 528 1.47 -19.17 3.08
C THR A 528 2.17 -18.75 1.81
N LEU A 529 3.16 -19.53 1.35
CA LEU A 529 3.83 -19.28 0.09
C LEU A 529 2.86 -19.52 -1.07
N ARG A 530 2.71 -18.54 -1.96
CA ARG A 530 1.79 -18.59 -3.11
C ARG A 530 2.51 -18.76 -4.43
N SER A 531 3.64 -18.12 -4.59
CA SER A 531 4.40 -18.17 -5.83
C SER A 531 5.88 -17.98 -5.57
N GLU A 532 6.68 -18.54 -6.45
CA GLU A 532 8.12 -18.45 -6.45
C GLU A 532 8.60 -18.16 -7.87
N LEU A 533 9.34 -17.07 -8.02
CA LEU A 533 9.83 -16.60 -9.31
C LEU A 533 11.35 -16.54 -9.26
N SER A 534 12.02 -17.31 -10.11
CA SER A 534 13.47 -17.24 -10.29
C SER A 534 13.82 -16.45 -11.54
N PHE A 535 14.79 -15.54 -11.45
CA PHE A 535 15.23 -14.71 -12.55
C PHE A 535 16.71 -14.33 -12.44
N SER A 536 17.31 -13.97 -13.57
CA SER A 536 18.67 -13.45 -13.66
C SER A 536 18.70 -12.05 -14.27
N SER A 537 19.73 -11.29 -13.90
CA SER A 537 20.03 -9.95 -14.40
C SER A 537 21.29 -10.03 -15.27
N GLY A 538 21.21 -10.75 -16.39
CA GLY A 538 22.35 -11.04 -17.25
C GLY A 538 21.91 -11.35 -18.67
N SER A 539 22.74 -10.96 -19.64
CA SER A 539 22.49 -10.88 -21.09
C SER A 539 22.20 -12.21 -21.81
N LYS A 540 21.18 -12.95 -21.38
CA LYS A 540 20.48 -13.88 -22.27
C LYS A 540 19.10 -13.30 -22.54
N ARG A 541 19.08 -12.23 -23.32
CA ARG A 541 18.00 -12.01 -24.29
C ARG A 541 18.32 -12.83 -25.52
#